data_AF-A0A2L2NK34-F1
#
_entry.id   AF-A0A2L2NK34-F1
#
_cell.length_a   1.000
_cell.length_b   1.000
_cell.length_c   1.000
_cell.angle_alpha   90.00
_cell.angle_beta   90.00
_cell.angle_gamma   90.00
#
_symmetry.space_group_name_H-M   'P 1'
#
loop_
_entity.id
_entity.type
_entity.pdbx_description
1 polymer ?
#
loop_
_entity_poly.entity_id
_entity_poly.type
_entity_poly.pdbx_seq_one_letter_code
_entity_poly.pdbx_strand_id
1 'polypeptide(L)'
;MKKLSRILIVILSFLLWLGGLSPALADNKTVLGITTLYSTPSEQGQGVTVYKDILQYAIATPFAPDSPIPATKEEFDKTLVPQLVKALGDGSITKAWFDFQAAKAESTGNKLFSVDAPSGEKLYSVVAGKPLQQCPLKIQDTQIDLFLDSDNAAKRAKELDAQGYFIYVSPVEELRKKVLDALYDQYSSGSNNPSCFLVNGTTKKITVDFQNIYTLLPSQLQQPAREKPLVFLPKNENEFLYVVNARESVS
;
A
#
# COMPACT_ATOMS: atom_id res chain seq x y z
N MET A 1 20.27 6.97 -27.24
CA MET A 1 20.24 5.50 -27.08
C MET A 1 21.01 4.93 -25.87
N LYS A 2 21.48 5.74 -24.90
CA LYS A 2 22.16 5.24 -23.67
C LYS A 2 21.29 5.21 -22.40
N LYS A 3 20.04 5.71 -22.45
CA LYS A 3 19.12 5.76 -21.30
C LYS A 3 18.17 4.56 -21.19
N LEU A 4 17.90 3.86 -22.30
CA LEU A 4 17.07 2.63 -22.29
C LEU A 4 17.83 1.40 -21.74
N SER A 5 19.15 1.32 -21.90
CA SER A 5 19.93 0.17 -21.43
C SER A 5 20.03 0.07 -19.90
N ARG A 6 19.88 1.17 -19.15
CA ARG A 6 19.87 1.12 -17.68
C ARG A 6 18.52 0.65 -17.11
N ILE A 7 17.43 0.95 -17.81
CA ILE A 7 16.06 0.53 -17.43
C ILE A 7 15.91 -0.98 -17.58
N LEU A 8 16.48 -1.56 -18.65
CA LEU A 8 16.44 -3.01 -18.86
C LEU A 8 17.25 -3.78 -17.80
N ILE A 9 18.38 -3.23 -17.33
CA ILE A 9 19.26 -3.92 -16.36
C ILE A 9 18.63 -3.99 -14.96
N VAL A 10 17.87 -2.97 -14.54
CA VAL A 10 17.14 -2.99 -13.26
C VAL A 10 15.94 -3.95 -13.32
N ILE A 11 15.24 -3.99 -14.46
CA ILE A 11 14.12 -4.92 -14.68
C ILE A 11 14.61 -6.38 -14.75
N LEU A 12 15.73 -6.64 -15.42
CA LEU A 12 16.28 -8.00 -15.59
C LEU A 12 16.90 -8.54 -14.29
N SER A 13 17.50 -7.68 -13.46
CA SER A 13 18.05 -8.09 -12.15
C SER A 13 16.96 -8.36 -11.10
N PHE A 14 15.78 -7.74 -11.22
CA PHE A 14 14.60 -8.07 -10.40
C PHE A 14 13.99 -9.43 -10.80
N LEU A 15 13.99 -9.77 -12.10
CA LEU A 15 13.43 -11.03 -12.61
C LEU A 15 14.34 -12.24 -12.39
N LEU A 16 15.68 -12.06 -12.37
CA LEU A 16 16.65 -13.14 -12.17
C LEU A 16 16.82 -13.57 -10.70
N TRP A 17 16.26 -12.84 -9.74
CA TRP A 17 16.27 -13.18 -8.31
C TRP A 17 15.03 -13.95 -7.84
N LEU A 18 14.08 -14.25 -8.73
CA LEU A 18 12.87 -15.07 -8.49
C LEU A 18 13.20 -16.56 -8.40
N GLY A 19 14.18 -16.92 -7.56
CA GLY A 19 14.75 -18.26 -7.45
C GLY A 19 13.73 -19.39 -7.41
N GLY A 20 13.95 -20.35 -8.31
CA GLY A 20 13.76 -21.79 -8.11
C GLY A 20 12.42 -22.24 -7.53
N LEU A 21 11.40 -22.39 -8.38
CA LEU A 21 10.22 -23.18 -8.06
C LEU A 21 10.57 -24.67 -8.09
N SER A 22 10.62 -25.31 -6.92
CA SER A 22 10.46 -26.78 -6.84
C SER A 22 9.00 -27.13 -7.15
N PRO A 23 8.72 -28.02 -8.12
CA PRO A 23 7.36 -28.37 -8.50
C PRO A 23 6.84 -29.49 -7.59
N ALA A 24 6.43 -29.13 -6.38
CA ALA A 24 5.65 -30.02 -5.51
C ALA A 24 4.90 -29.18 -4.47
N LEU A 25 3.78 -28.58 -4.88
CA LEU A 25 2.60 -28.17 -4.10
C LEU A 25 1.76 -27.22 -4.97
N ALA A 26 0.97 -27.80 -5.87
CA ALA A 26 -0.07 -27.07 -6.58
C ALA A 26 -1.35 -27.13 -5.73
N ASP A 27 -1.69 -26.05 -5.03
CA ASP A 27 -3.08 -25.52 -4.97
C ASP A 27 -3.30 -24.18 -4.24
N ASN A 28 -2.25 -23.40 -3.92
CA ASN A 28 -2.43 -22.01 -3.49
C ASN A 28 -1.84 -21.09 -4.56
N LYS A 29 -2.70 -20.45 -5.37
CA LYS A 29 -2.26 -19.32 -6.20
C LYS A 29 -1.59 -18.32 -5.26
N THR A 30 -0.28 -18.13 -5.39
CA THR A 30 0.44 -17.10 -4.65
C THR A 30 -0.20 -15.75 -4.98
N VAL A 31 -0.59 -14.99 -3.95
CA VAL A 31 -1.07 -13.62 -4.11
C VAL A 31 0.01 -12.70 -3.53
N LEU A 32 0.73 -12.00 -4.41
CA LEU A 32 1.79 -11.08 -4.01
C LEU A 32 1.24 -9.70 -3.65
N GLY A 33 1.66 -9.17 -2.50
CA GLY A 33 1.55 -7.76 -2.16
C GLY A 33 2.90 -7.05 -2.16
N ILE A 34 2.95 -5.85 -2.70
CA ILE A 34 4.15 -5.01 -2.74
C ILE A 34 3.85 -3.69 -2.03
N THR A 35 4.78 -3.24 -1.19
CA THR A 35 4.80 -1.89 -0.62
C THR A 35 6.16 -1.27 -0.88
N THR A 36 6.18 -0.17 -1.63
CA THR A 36 7.41 0.53 -2.02
C THR A 36 7.34 1.97 -1.59
N LEU A 37 8.46 2.49 -1.07
CA LEU A 37 8.63 3.91 -0.73
C LEU A 37 9.48 4.59 -1.79
N TYR A 38 9.11 5.81 -2.14
CA TYR A 38 9.84 6.68 -3.06
C TYR A 38 10.15 8.02 -2.41
N SER A 39 11.22 8.69 -2.89
CA SER A 39 11.64 9.99 -2.37
C SER A 39 10.95 11.14 -3.10
N THR A 40 10.47 10.90 -4.33
CA THR A 40 9.88 11.93 -5.18
C THR A 40 8.58 11.47 -5.85
N PRO A 41 7.71 12.41 -6.26
CA PRO A 41 6.50 12.08 -7.03
C PRO A 41 6.83 11.43 -8.38
N SER A 42 7.94 11.83 -9.03
CA SER A 42 8.33 11.27 -10.33
C SER A 42 8.75 9.82 -10.22
N GLU A 43 9.46 9.44 -9.16
CA GLU A 43 9.82 8.04 -8.89
C GLU A 43 8.58 7.21 -8.56
N GLN A 44 7.67 7.77 -7.75
CA GLN A 44 6.40 7.12 -7.45
C GLN A 44 5.58 6.86 -8.73
N GLY A 45 5.48 7.85 -9.63
CA GLY A 45 4.79 7.71 -10.91
C GLY A 45 5.38 6.61 -11.77
N GLN A 46 6.70 6.47 -11.81
CA GLN A 46 7.37 5.34 -12.48
C GLN A 46 7.02 4.00 -11.83
N GLY A 47 7.00 3.96 -10.49
CA GLY A 47 6.54 2.79 -9.73
C GLY A 47 5.12 2.38 -10.09
N VAL A 48 4.19 3.34 -10.13
CA VAL A 48 2.80 3.11 -10.53
C VAL A 48 2.73 2.54 -11.94
N THR A 49 3.43 3.12 -12.91
CA THR A 49 3.47 2.58 -14.28
C THR A 49 4.00 1.14 -14.33
N VAL A 50 5.04 0.82 -13.56
CA VAL A 50 5.55 -0.55 -13.49
C VAL A 50 4.51 -1.51 -12.91
N TYR A 51 3.93 -1.20 -11.75
CA TYR A 51 3.01 -2.12 -11.09
C TYR A 51 1.67 -2.22 -11.82
N LYS A 52 1.10 -1.10 -12.25
CA LYS A 52 -0.20 -1.05 -12.91
C LYS A 52 -0.13 -1.44 -14.39
N ASP A 53 0.70 -0.76 -15.17
CA ASP A 53 0.63 -0.85 -16.63
C ASP A 53 1.46 -2.02 -17.19
N ILE A 54 2.55 -2.38 -16.51
CA ILE A 54 3.43 -3.49 -16.94
C ILE A 54 3.03 -4.80 -16.24
N LEU A 55 2.91 -4.78 -14.92
CA LEU A 55 2.63 -5.98 -14.11
C LEU A 55 1.14 -6.25 -13.92
N GLN A 56 0.25 -5.30 -14.25
CA GLN A 56 -1.20 -5.46 -14.16
C GLN A 56 -1.70 -5.71 -12.72
N TYR A 57 -1.02 -5.12 -11.75
CA TYR A 57 -1.39 -5.17 -10.33
C TYR A 57 -2.42 -4.07 -10.01
N ALA A 58 -3.33 -4.39 -9.09
CA ALA A 58 -4.20 -3.40 -8.49
C ALA A 58 -3.38 -2.47 -7.59
N ILE A 59 -3.60 -1.16 -7.68
CA ILE A 59 -2.90 -0.15 -6.88
C ILE A 59 -3.89 0.43 -5.86
N ALA A 60 -3.67 0.13 -4.59
CA ALA A 60 -4.46 0.69 -3.50
C ALA A 60 -3.95 2.08 -3.09
N THR A 61 -2.67 2.37 -3.32
CA THR A 61 -2.09 3.70 -3.13
C THR A 61 -0.87 3.84 -4.06
N PRO A 62 -0.65 4.94 -4.78
CA PRO A 62 -1.59 6.04 -4.97
C PRO A 62 -2.85 5.57 -5.70
N PHE A 63 -3.99 6.10 -5.31
CA PHE A 63 -5.29 5.71 -5.81
C PHE A 63 -5.83 6.80 -6.73
N ALA A 64 -6.11 6.43 -7.98
CA ALA A 64 -6.77 7.27 -8.97
C ALA A 64 -7.79 6.43 -9.75
N PRO A 65 -9.07 6.84 -9.81
CA PRO A 65 -10.06 6.11 -10.60
C PRO A 65 -9.74 6.20 -12.10
N ASP A 66 -9.91 5.09 -12.82
CA ASP A 66 -9.73 5.03 -14.27
C ASP A 66 -10.88 5.67 -15.06
N SER A 67 -12.00 5.92 -14.38
CA SER A 67 -13.19 6.57 -14.93
C SER A 67 -13.43 7.92 -14.25
N PRO A 68 -14.10 8.88 -14.93
CA PRO A 68 -14.50 10.13 -14.32
C PRO A 68 -15.35 9.93 -13.06
N ILE A 69 -15.15 10.79 -12.07
CA ILE A 69 -15.94 10.79 -10.84
C ILE A 69 -17.36 11.33 -11.18
N PRO A 70 -18.45 10.60 -10.85
CA PRO A 70 -19.80 11.01 -11.14
C PRO A 70 -20.21 12.28 -10.43
N ALA A 71 -21.06 13.08 -11.07
CA ALA A 71 -21.54 14.35 -10.54
C ALA A 71 -22.51 14.18 -9.35
N THR A 72 -23.10 12.99 -9.18
CA THR A 72 -24.03 12.70 -8.09
C THR A 72 -23.53 11.55 -7.21
N LYS A 73 -23.83 11.66 -5.90
CA LYS A 73 -23.45 10.65 -4.91
C LYS A 73 -24.11 9.30 -5.20
N GLU A 74 -25.36 9.30 -5.63
CA GLU A 74 -26.10 8.08 -5.99
C GLU A 74 -25.42 7.31 -7.14
N GLU A 75 -25.01 8.02 -8.20
CA GLU A 75 -24.30 7.41 -9.32
C GLU A 75 -22.92 6.92 -8.92
N PHE A 76 -22.20 7.69 -8.08
CA PHE A 76 -20.91 7.28 -7.52
C PHE A 76 -21.02 5.98 -6.72
N ASP A 77 -22.00 5.89 -5.83
CA ASP A 77 -22.24 4.72 -4.98
C ASP A 77 -22.64 3.48 -5.78
N LYS A 78 -23.39 3.68 -6.86
CA LYS A 78 -23.86 2.59 -7.72
C LYS A 78 -22.79 2.08 -8.68
N THR A 79 -21.97 2.97 -9.24
CA THR A 79 -21.11 2.63 -10.40
C THR A 79 -19.65 2.44 -10.02
N LEU A 80 -19.10 3.32 -9.17
CA LEU A 80 -17.67 3.38 -8.91
C LEU A 80 -17.30 2.76 -7.58
N VAL A 81 -18.07 2.99 -6.51
CA VAL A 81 -17.75 2.44 -5.18
C VAL A 81 -17.48 0.93 -5.20
N PRO A 82 -18.31 0.06 -5.82
CA PRO A 82 -18.04 -1.38 -5.82
C PRO A 82 -16.71 -1.74 -6.50
N GLN A 83 -16.38 -1.07 -7.60
CA GLN A 83 -15.14 -1.29 -8.35
C GLN A 83 -13.92 -0.84 -7.56
N LEU A 84 -14.01 0.34 -6.94
CA LEU A 84 -12.92 0.94 -6.18
C LEU A 84 -12.68 0.21 -4.85
N VAL A 85 -13.74 -0.21 -4.15
CA VAL A 85 -13.62 -1.05 -2.95
C VAL A 85 -12.89 -2.35 -3.28
N LYS A 86 -13.23 -3.00 -4.41
CA LYS A 86 -12.50 -4.18 -4.88
C LYS A 86 -11.03 -3.88 -5.18
N ALA A 87 -10.74 -2.77 -5.85
CA ALA A 87 -9.37 -2.36 -6.19
C ALA A 87 -8.50 -2.00 -4.97
N LEU A 88 -9.10 -1.40 -3.94
CA LEU A 88 -8.47 -1.10 -2.66
C LEU A 88 -8.05 -2.38 -1.91
N GLY A 89 -8.75 -3.50 -2.15
CA GLY A 89 -8.35 -4.82 -1.68
C GLY A 89 -8.65 -5.09 -0.20
N ASP A 90 -8.87 -6.36 0.13
CA ASP A 90 -9.10 -6.82 1.51
C ASP A 90 -7.81 -6.96 2.34
N GLY A 91 -6.66 -6.68 1.71
CA GLY A 91 -5.34 -6.78 2.32
C GLY A 91 -4.79 -8.19 2.44
N SER A 92 -5.50 -9.21 1.95
CA SER A 92 -5.07 -10.60 2.06
C SER A 92 -4.03 -10.96 0.99
N ILE A 93 -2.89 -11.49 1.42
CA ILE A 93 -1.76 -11.86 0.56
C ILE A 93 -1.07 -13.12 1.10
N THR A 94 -0.43 -13.90 0.24
CA THR A 94 0.39 -15.05 0.67
C THR A 94 1.88 -14.73 0.67
N LYS A 95 2.27 -13.63 0.02
CA LYS A 95 3.64 -13.10 0.02
C LYS A 95 3.60 -11.58 0.04
N ALA A 96 4.51 -10.97 0.80
CA ALA A 96 4.67 -9.52 0.91
C ALA A 96 6.09 -9.11 0.55
N TRP A 97 6.25 -8.11 -0.33
CA TRP A 97 7.51 -7.47 -0.67
C TRP A 97 7.51 -6.03 -0.16
N PHE A 98 8.62 -5.64 0.46
CA PHE A 98 8.81 -4.32 1.04
C PHE A 98 10.10 -3.72 0.50
N ASP A 99 9.99 -2.60 -0.21
CA ASP A 99 11.14 -1.81 -0.64
C ASP A 99 11.13 -0.44 0.06
N PHE A 100 11.87 -0.37 1.17
CA PHE A 100 11.91 0.80 2.04
C PHE A 100 13.21 1.61 1.91
N GLN A 101 14.01 1.34 0.87
CA GLN A 101 15.35 1.91 0.72
C GLN A 101 15.36 3.42 0.45
N ALA A 102 14.26 3.97 -0.08
CA ALA A 102 14.14 5.40 -0.34
C ALA A 102 14.05 6.24 0.94
N ALA A 103 13.57 5.65 2.06
CA ALA A 103 13.31 6.38 3.29
C ALA A 103 14.52 6.38 4.26
N LYS A 104 14.52 7.37 5.17
CA LYS A 104 15.32 7.32 6.39
C LYS A 104 14.53 6.53 7.43
N ALA A 105 15.07 5.41 7.91
CA ALA A 105 14.47 4.70 9.03
C ALA A 105 14.99 5.25 10.36
N GLU A 106 14.12 5.39 11.36
CA GLU A 106 14.55 5.74 12.73
C GLU A 106 15.31 4.59 13.41
N SER A 107 15.12 3.36 12.92
CA SER A 107 15.81 2.15 13.35
C SER A 107 16.28 1.34 12.13
N THR A 108 16.77 0.12 12.33
CA THR A 108 17.01 -0.82 11.22
C THR A 108 15.72 -1.06 10.45
N GLY A 109 15.74 -1.04 9.11
CA GLY A 109 14.52 -1.33 8.34
C GLY A 109 14.48 -0.81 6.90
N ASN A 110 15.33 0.16 6.55
CA ASN A 110 15.44 0.74 5.21
C ASN A 110 16.14 -0.20 4.22
N LYS A 111 15.50 -1.32 3.90
CA LYS A 111 16.03 -2.36 3.02
C LYS A 111 14.92 -2.97 2.16
N LEU A 112 15.32 -3.67 1.11
CA LEU A 112 14.45 -4.58 0.38
C LEU A 112 14.38 -5.92 1.13
N PHE A 113 13.17 -6.42 1.35
CA PHE A 113 12.95 -7.75 1.90
C PHE A 113 11.57 -8.29 1.52
N SER A 114 11.39 -9.59 1.76
CA SER A 114 10.11 -10.28 1.59
C SER A 114 9.71 -11.05 2.83
N VAL A 115 8.42 -11.30 2.95
CA VAL A 115 7.81 -12.15 3.95
C VAL A 115 6.86 -13.11 3.24
N ASP A 116 6.95 -14.39 3.57
CA ASP A 116 6.01 -15.41 3.11
C ASP A 116 5.02 -15.72 4.25
N ALA A 117 3.75 -15.89 3.92
CA ALA A 117 2.77 -16.43 4.86
C ALA A 117 3.14 -17.89 5.21
N PRO A 118 2.75 -18.40 6.39
CA PRO A 118 2.84 -19.82 6.67
C PRO A 118 2.11 -20.66 5.61
N SER A 119 2.52 -21.92 5.45
CA SER A 119 1.97 -22.80 4.43
C SER A 119 0.46 -22.96 4.57
N GLY A 120 -0.28 -22.64 3.51
CA GLY A 120 -1.75 -22.69 3.50
C GLY A 120 -2.45 -21.47 4.13
N GLU A 121 -1.69 -20.52 4.66
CA GLU A 121 -2.22 -19.33 5.35
C GLU A 121 -2.08 -18.05 4.51
N LYS A 122 -2.63 -16.95 5.04
CA LYS A 122 -2.53 -15.61 4.48
C LYS A 122 -2.02 -14.62 5.52
N LEU A 123 -1.37 -13.57 5.05
CA LEU A 123 -1.16 -12.34 5.80
C LEU A 123 -2.29 -11.37 5.47
N TYR A 124 -2.77 -10.66 6.48
CA TYR A 124 -3.76 -9.60 6.35
C TYR A 124 -3.07 -8.26 6.63
N SER A 125 -2.99 -7.43 5.59
CA SER A 125 -2.40 -6.10 5.68
C SER A 125 -3.48 -5.05 5.95
N VAL A 126 -3.20 -4.15 6.89
CA VAL A 126 -3.95 -2.91 7.07
C VAL A 126 -3.08 -1.76 6.60
N VAL A 127 -3.60 -0.91 5.71
CA VAL A 127 -2.92 0.31 5.26
C VAL A 127 -3.87 1.47 5.49
N ALA A 128 -3.42 2.44 6.29
CA ALA A 128 -4.24 3.57 6.68
C ALA A 128 -3.45 4.87 6.63
N GLY A 129 -4.11 6.00 6.36
CA GLY A 129 -3.49 7.31 6.34
C GLY A 129 -4.28 8.33 7.13
N LYS A 130 -3.63 9.07 8.02
CA LYS A 130 -4.23 10.19 8.74
C LYS A 130 -4.29 11.41 7.84
N PRO A 131 -5.48 11.85 7.40
CA PRO A 131 -5.59 12.96 6.46
C PRO A 131 -5.27 14.29 7.18
N LEU A 132 -4.50 15.14 6.52
CA LEU A 132 -4.54 16.57 6.73
C LEU A 132 -5.75 17.04 5.92
N GLN A 133 -6.82 17.53 6.55
CA GLN A 133 -8.07 17.95 5.90
C GLN A 133 -7.83 19.17 4.99
N GLN A 134 -7.22 18.95 3.83
CA GLN A 134 -6.85 19.96 2.85
C GLN A 134 -6.93 19.36 1.45
N CYS A 135 -7.22 20.19 0.45
CA CYS A 135 -7.13 19.78 -0.96
C CYS A 135 -5.93 20.49 -1.63
N PRO A 136 -5.06 19.76 -2.35
CA PRO A 136 -5.05 18.30 -2.52
C PRO A 136 -4.81 17.57 -1.20
N LEU A 137 -5.36 16.35 -1.10
CA LEU A 137 -5.26 15.51 0.09
C LEU A 137 -3.80 15.23 0.42
N LYS A 138 -3.41 15.49 1.67
CA LYS A 138 -2.09 15.13 2.19
C LYS A 138 -2.25 14.21 3.38
N ILE A 139 -1.33 13.26 3.52
CA ILE A 139 -1.33 12.34 4.66
C ILE A 139 -0.28 12.81 5.67
N GLN A 140 -0.70 12.98 6.91
CA GLN A 140 0.21 13.30 8.01
C GLN A 140 1.06 12.09 8.37
N ASP A 141 0.42 10.94 8.47
CA ASP A 141 1.00 9.70 8.97
C ASP A 141 0.32 8.52 8.29
N THR A 142 1.12 7.59 7.77
CA THR A 142 0.65 6.33 7.20
C THR A 142 0.98 5.19 8.15
N GLN A 143 -0.02 4.38 8.49
CA GLN A 143 0.12 3.17 9.29
C GLN A 143 0.03 1.97 8.36
N ILE A 144 0.96 1.02 8.50
CA ILE A 144 0.97 -0.24 7.77
C ILE A 144 1.16 -1.35 8.79
N ASP A 145 0.18 -2.22 8.93
CA ASP A 145 0.21 -3.31 9.89
C ASP A 145 0.00 -4.63 9.15
N LEU A 146 0.64 -5.72 9.61
CA LEU A 146 0.45 -7.06 9.07
C LEU A 146 0.11 -8.05 10.17
N PHE A 147 -0.83 -8.95 9.86
CA PHE A 147 -1.37 -9.95 10.80
C PHE A 147 -1.47 -11.32 10.14
N LEU A 148 -1.39 -12.37 10.95
CA LEU A 148 -1.76 -13.74 10.55
C LEU A 148 -3.28 -13.99 10.67
N ASP A 149 -3.96 -13.17 11.48
CA ASP A 149 -5.36 -13.33 11.82
C ASP A 149 -6.20 -12.16 11.29
N SER A 150 -7.29 -12.47 10.58
CA SER A 150 -8.15 -11.47 9.95
C SER A 150 -8.91 -10.63 10.97
N ASP A 151 -9.27 -11.20 12.12
CA ASP A 151 -10.04 -10.50 13.15
C ASP A 151 -9.18 -9.46 13.86
N ASN A 152 -7.91 -9.76 14.12
CA ASN A 152 -6.93 -8.81 14.63
C ASN A 152 -6.67 -7.67 13.63
N ALA A 153 -6.53 -7.99 12.35
CA ALA A 153 -6.43 -6.96 11.30
C ALA A 153 -7.68 -6.08 11.24
N ALA A 154 -8.88 -6.67 11.32
CA ALA A 154 -10.14 -5.94 11.34
C ALA A 154 -10.29 -5.06 12.58
N LYS A 155 -9.89 -5.56 13.75
CA LYS A 155 -9.87 -4.80 15.00
C LYS A 155 -8.93 -3.60 14.88
N ARG A 156 -7.70 -3.80 14.37
CA ARG A 156 -6.74 -2.73 14.14
C ARG A 156 -7.28 -1.66 13.19
N ALA A 157 -7.91 -2.07 12.09
CA ALA A 157 -8.52 -1.13 11.15
C ALA A 157 -9.60 -0.26 11.83
N LYS A 158 -10.44 -0.85 12.67
CA LYS A 158 -11.47 -0.11 13.46
C LYS A 158 -10.84 0.83 14.49
N GLU A 159 -9.76 0.43 15.15
CA GLU A 159 -9.03 1.28 16.09
C GLU A 159 -8.41 2.50 15.40
N LEU A 160 -7.83 2.31 14.21
CA LEU A 160 -7.27 3.39 13.40
C LEU A 160 -8.37 4.32 12.87
N ASP A 161 -9.50 3.76 12.42
CA ASP A 161 -10.66 4.54 11.99
C ASP A 161 -11.20 5.44 13.11
N ALA A 162 -11.31 4.90 14.34
CA ALA A 162 -11.71 5.66 15.52
C ALA A 162 -10.73 6.81 15.86
N GLN A 163 -9.46 6.71 15.44
CA GLN A 163 -8.44 7.75 15.57
C GLN A 163 -8.44 8.75 14.40
N GLY A 164 -9.38 8.62 13.47
CA GLY A 164 -9.55 9.49 12.31
C GLY A 164 -8.64 9.14 11.12
N TYR A 165 -8.11 7.91 11.03
CA TYR A 165 -7.39 7.47 9.85
C TYR A 165 -8.36 7.05 8.74
N PHE A 166 -7.98 7.33 7.50
CA PHE A 166 -8.59 6.72 6.32
C PHE A 166 -8.02 5.33 6.10
N ILE A 167 -8.87 4.31 6.11
CA ILE A 167 -8.49 2.90 5.93
C ILE A 167 -8.56 2.54 4.44
N TYR A 168 -7.40 2.45 3.77
CA TYR A 168 -7.32 2.15 2.34
C TYR A 168 -7.39 0.65 2.07
N VAL A 169 -6.64 -0.14 2.83
CA VAL A 169 -6.55 -1.59 2.67
C VAL A 169 -6.92 -2.21 4.01
N SER A 170 -7.92 -3.08 4.05
CA SER A 170 -8.24 -3.88 5.25
C SER A 170 -9.29 -4.95 4.95
N PRO A 171 -9.44 -5.97 5.82
CA PRO A 171 -10.54 -6.94 5.71
C PRO A 171 -11.93 -6.33 5.90
N VAL A 172 -12.02 -5.09 6.42
CA VAL A 172 -13.31 -4.43 6.72
C VAL A 172 -13.74 -3.60 5.52
N GLU A 173 -14.68 -4.14 4.75
CA GLU A 173 -15.18 -3.50 3.53
C GLU A 173 -15.82 -2.14 3.79
N GLU A 174 -16.58 -2.03 4.87
CA GLU A 174 -17.30 -0.80 5.23
C GLU A 174 -16.35 0.36 5.47
N LEU A 175 -15.16 0.10 6.03
CA LEU A 175 -14.15 1.14 6.25
C LEU A 175 -13.50 1.58 4.94
N ARG A 176 -13.28 0.66 3.99
CA ARG A 176 -12.80 1.01 2.65
C ARG A 176 -13.82 1.86 1.91
N LYS A 177 -15.11 1.52 2.00
CA LYS A 177 -16.21 2.34 1.45
C LYS A 177 -16.27 3.72 2.10
N LYS A 178 -16.15 3.80 3.42
CA LYS A 178 -16.15 5.06 4.18
C LYS A 178 -15.08 6.03 3.70
N VAL A 179 -13.89 5.54 3.32
CA VAL A 179 -12.85 6.39 2.72
C VAL A 179 -13.29 6.97 1.39
N LEU A 180 -13.87 6.15 0.51
CA LEU A 180 -14.37 6.62 -0.78
C LEU A 180 -15.48 7.67 -0.63
N ASP A 181 -16.35 7.50 0.35
CA ASP A 181 -17.37 8.49 0.71
C ASP A 181 -16.72 9.82 1.11
N ALA A 182 -15.73 9.79 2.01
CA ALA A 182 -15.02 10.98 2.46
C ALA A 182 -14.24 11.69 1.32
N LEU A 183 -13.66 10.92 0.39
CA LEU A 183 -12.98 11.48 -0.79
C LEU A 183 -13.99 12.13 -1.74
N TYR A 184 -15.17 11.55 -1.91
CA TYR A 184 -16.23 12.10 -2.74
C TYR A 184 -16.76 13.43 -2.17
N ASP A 185 -16.93 13.53 -0.86
CA ASP A 185 -17.35 14.76 -0.20
C ASP A 185 -16.31 15.88 -0.36
N GLN A 186 -15.02 15.54 -0.28
CA GLN A 186 -13.92 16.48 -0.55
C GLN A 186 -13.88 16.92 -2.01
N TYR A 187 -14.10 16.01 -2.95
CA TYR A 187 -14.23 16.32 -4.38
C TYR A 187 -15.38 17.30 -4.65
N SER A 188 -16.56 17.01 -4.11
CA SER A 188 -17.77 17.79 -4.33
C SER A 188 -17.68 19.20 -3.73
N SER A 189 -17.13 19.30 -2.51
CA SER A 189 -16.89 20.60 -1.86
C SER A 189 -15.73 21.39 -2.49
N GLY A 190 -14.76 20.70 -3.10
CA GLY A 190 -13.63 21.29 -3.81
C GLY A 190 -13.96 21.78 -5.23
N SER A 191 -15.21 22.15 -5.51
CA SER A 191 -15.68 22.55 -6.85
C SER A 191 -15.40 21.51 -7.93
N ASN A 192 -15.55 20.22 -7.60
CA ASN A 192 -15.28 19.10 -8.49
C ASN A 192 -13.83 19.04 -8.98
N ASN A 193 -12.88 19.49 -8.15
CA ASN A 193 -11.45 19.38 -8.44
C ASN A 193 -10.97 17.94 -8.24
N PRO A 194 -10.54 17.21 -9.29
CA PRO A 194 -10.13 15.81 -9.19
C PRO A 194 -8.98 15.56 -8.21
N SER A 195 -8.13 16.57 -7.96
CA SER A 195 -7.03 16.45 -6.98
C SER A 195 -7.50 16.30 -5.53
N CYS A 196 -8.76 16.62 -5.24
CA CYS A 196 -9.36 16.39 -3.92
C CYS A 196 -9.83 14.93 -3.72
N PHE A 197 -9.93 14.14 -4.80
CA PHE A 197 -10.29 12.72 -4.76
C PHE A 197 -9.06 11.79 -4.82
N LEU A 198 -7.88 12.35 -5.09
CA LEU A 198 -6.65 11.59 -5.28
C LEU A 198 -5.97 11.31 -3.93
N VAL A 199 -5.82 10.03 -3.57
CA VAL A 199 -4.87 9.62 -2.52
C VAL A 199 -3.54 9.38 -3.21
N ASN A 200 -2.71 10.41 -3.30
CA ASN A 200 -1.43 10.31 -4.02
C ASN A 200 -0.30 9.62 -3.22
N GLY A 201 -0.60 9.00 -2.08
CA GLY A 201 0.40 8.33 -1.23
C GLY A 201 1.45 9.25 -0.62
N THR A 202 1.28 10.58 -0.69
CA THR A 202 2.21 11.55 -0.10
C THR A 202 2.02 11.62 1.42
N THR A 203 3.06 11.29 2.17
CA THR A 203 3.01 11.17 3.63
C THR A 203 4.27 11.70 4.32
N LYS A 204 4.14 12.30 5.51
CA LYS A 204 5.30 12.82 6.25
C LYS A 204 6.00 11.76 7.10
N LYS A 205 5.27 10.74 7.51
CA LYS A 205 5.77 9.65 8.36
C LYS A 205 5.08 8.36 7.96
N ILE A 206 5.82 7.26 7.96
CA ILE A 206 5.25 5.93 7.79
C ILE A 206 5.66 5.09 8.99
N THR A 207 4.68 4.51 9.66
CA THR A 207 4.88 3.56 10.74
C THR A 207 4.46 2.20 10.24
N VAL A 208 5.37 1.23 10.30
CA VAL A 208 5.11 -0.15 9.87
C VAL A 208 5.20 -1.07 11.09
N ASP A 209 4.07 -1.63 11.49
CA ASP A 209 3.98 -2.55 12.62
C ASP A 209 4.04 -4.01 12.14
N PHE A 210 5.15 -4.65 12.48
CA PHE A 210 5.38 -6.07 12.21
C PHE A 210 5.32 -6.92 13.46
N GLN A 211 4.89 -6.39 14.62
CA GLN A 211 4.91 -7.12 15.89
C GLN A 211 4.09 -8.42 15.85
N ASN A 212 3.03 -8.48 15.04
CA ASN A 212 2.22 -9.70 14.90
C ASN A 212 2.84 -10.76 13.98
N ILE A 213 3.86 -10.39 13.21
CA ILE A 213 4.50 -11.28 12.22
C ILE A 213 6.03 -11.28 12.34
N TYR A 214 6.59 -10.81 13.45
CA TYR A 214 8.03 -10.54 13.58
C TYR A 214 8.88 -11.79 13.34
N THR A 215 8.37 -12.98 13.65
CA THR A 215 9.04 -14.27 13.43
C THR A 215 9.20 -14.62 11.95
N LEU A 216 8.37 -14.03 11.07
CA LEU A 216 8.42 -14.24 9.63
C LEU A 216 9.37 -13.26 8.92
N LEU A 217 9.87 -12.25 9.64
CA LEU A 217 10.82 -11.30 9.08
C LEU A 217 12.22 -11.93 8.93
N PRO A 218 13.07 -11.39 8.04
CA PRO A 218 14.50 -11.69 8.06
C PRO A 218 15.11 -11.51 9.45
N SER A 219 16.05 -12.38 9.83
CA SER A 219 16.62 -12.44 11.20
C SER A 219 17.08 -11.08 11.73
N GLN A 220 17.70 -10.27 10.88
CA GLN A 220 18.18 -8.92 11.21
C GLN A 220 17.07 -7.88 11.48
N LEU A 221 15.81 -8.21 11.24
CA LEU A 221 14.64 -7.35 11.49
C LEU A 221 13.74 -7.88 12.60
N GLN A 222 13.86 -9.15 13.00
CA GLN A 222 12.95 -9.77 13.97
C GLN A 222 12.99 -9.09 15.33
N GLN A 223 14.19 -8.89 15.91
CA GLN A 223 14.33 -8.27 17.23
C GLN A 223 13.87 -6.80 17.22
N PRO A 224 14.31 -5.95 16.27
CA PRO A 224 13.81 -4.58 16.16
C PRO A 224 12.29 -4.49 16.02
N ALA A 225 11.70 -5.32 15.15
CA ALA A 225 10.26 -5.34 14.92
C ALA A 225 9.45 -5.85 16.10
N ARG A 226 10.03 -6.75 16.92
CA ARG A 226 9.39 -7.25 18.15
C ARG A 226 9.26 -6.15 19.19
N GLU A 227 10.29 -5.30 19.32
CA GLU A 227 10.36 -4.26 20.35
C GLU A 227 9.41 -3.10 20.07
N LYS A 228 9.33 -2.66 18.82
CA LYS A 228 8.48 -1.52 18.42
C LYS A 228 8.22 -1.50 16.91
N PRO A 229 7.19 -0.75 16.47
CA PRO A 229 6.99 -0.46 15.05
C PRO A 229 8.21 0.20 14.40
N LEU A 230 8.44 -0.10 13.13
CA LEU A 230 9.48 0.53 12.33
C LEU A 230 8.97 1.87 11.80
N VAL A 231 9.71 2.95 12.05
CA VAL A 231 9.32 4.31 11.64
C VAL A 231 10.23 4.79 10.51
N PHE A 232 9.60 5.32 9.47
CA PHE A 232 10.23 5.85 8.27
C PHE A 232 9.86 7.31 8.06
N LEU A 233 10.89 8.10 7.76
CA LEU A 233 10.82 9.53 7.53
C LEU A 233 11.45 9.87 6.16
N PRO A 234 11.08 11.01 5.56
CA PRO A 234 11.83 11.54 4.43
C PRO A 234 13.29 11.80 4.82
N LYS A 235 14.20 11.74 3.84
CA LYS A 235 15.63 12.01 4.09
C LYS A 235 15.87 13.46 4.51
N ASN A 236 15.04 14.38 4.00
CA ASN A 236 15.03 15.79 4.36
C ASN A 236 13.74 16.14 5.13
N GLU A 237 13.84 16.91 6.20
CA GLU A 237 12.72 17.16 7.14
C GLU A 237 11.53 17.93 6.54
N ASN A 238 11.76 18.67 5.45
CA ASN A 238 10.73 19.45 4.74
C ASN A 238 10.13 18.70 3.53
N GLU A 239 10.48 17.44 3.33
CA GLU A 239 10.00 16.62 2.22
C GLU A 239 8.91 15.64 2.66
N PHE A 240 8.41 14.87 1.71
CA PHE A 240 7.44 13.80 1.93
C PHE A 240 8.00 12.48 1.41
N LEU A 241 7.52 11.38 1.97
CA LEU A 241 7.62 10.07 1.35
C LEU A 241 6.41 9.83 0.46
N TYR A 242 6.63 9.01 -0.57
CA TYR A 242 5.59 8.64 -1.53
C TYR A 242 5.44 7.13 -1.50
N VAL A 243 4.30 6.62 -1.01
CA VAL A 243 4.06 5.19 -0.93
C VAL A 243 3.35 4.67 -2.17
N VAL A 244 3.76 3.49 -2.63
CA VAL A 244 2.95 2.64 -3.50
C VAL A 244 2.62 1.35 -2.76
N ASN A 245 1.33 1.01 -2.71
CA ASN A 245 0.84 -0.28 -2.26
C ASN A 245 0.13 -0.95 -3.45
N ALA A 246 0.72 -2.04 -3.93
CA ALA A 246 0.24 -2.79 -5.08
C ALA A 246 -0.07 -4.24 -4.68
N ARG A 247 -1.05 -4.84 -5.35
CA ARG A 247 -1.50 -6.21 -5.09
C ARG A 247 -1.73 -6.92 -6.41
N GLU A 248 -1.25 -8.16 -6.49
CA GLU A 248 -1.57 -9.03 -7.60
C GLU A 248 -3.09 -9.24 -7.66
N SER A 249 -3.68 -8.93 -8.81
CA SER A 249 -5.10 -9.13 -9.03
C SER A 249 -5.37 -10.63 -9.10
N VAL A 250 -6.20 -11.16 -8.21
CA VAL A 250 -6.66 -12.55 -8.31
C VAL A 250 -7.59 -12.61 -9.53
N SER A 251 -7.04 -13.09 -10.65
CA SER A 251 -7.81 -13.39 -11.87
C SER A 251 -8.67 -14.65 -11.68
#